data_AF-A0A952RYB8-F1
#
_entry.id   AF-A0A952RYB8-F1
#
_cell.length_a   1.000
_cell.length_b   1.000
_cell.length_c   1.000
_cell.angle_alpha   90.00
_cell.angle_beta   90.00
_cell.angle_gamma   90.00
#
_symmetry.space_group_name_H-M   'P 1'
#
loop_
_entity.id
_entity.type
_entity.pdbx_description
1 polymer ?
#
loop_
_entity_poly.entity_id
_entity_poly.type
_entity_poly.pdbx_seq_one_letter_code
_entity_poly.pdbx_strand_id
1 'polypeptide(L)'
;MTKRFALLLAFILLGSAVAADAQTRRTTRRTTPPKVVTSSTLPANAAAERKAGAEKAAVQIKNVSRFIFLLGGVAKGIEDIDKDPRANRAAKDANETNKRELVQAIRNLEAGLQALEIEFRTKEPLKKHVPIIGGITELARTSGDLAAAGRLTEAGRPLLDVVEKLSDTLVAMP
;
A
#
# COMPACT_ATOMS: atom_id res chain seq x y z
N MET A 1 0.73 45.07 12.93
CA MET A 1 1.72 44.69 13.96
C MET A 1 1.26 43.34 14.49
N THR A 2 1.90 42.21 14.20
CA THR A 2 3.21 41.79 14.70
C THR A 2 3.93 40.90 13.68
N LYS A 3 5.26 41.02 13.65
CA LYS A 3 6.18 40.25 12.80
C LYS A 3 6.83 39.13 13.62
N ARG A 4 7.24 38.05 12.93
CA ARG A 4 8.50 37.25 13.08
C ARG A 4 8.35 35.76 13.41
N PHE A 5 9.33 35.02 12.86
CA PHE A 5 9.71 33.59 12.96
C PHE A 5 9.04 32.68 11.91
N ALA A 6 9.75 31.92 11.06
CA ALA A 6 11.17 31.60 10.87
C ALA A 6 11.35 31.20 9.38
N LEU A 7 12.30 31.76 8.62
CA LEU A 7 13.74 31.45 8.52
C LEU A 7 14.08 30.19 7.70
N LEU A 8 14.51 30.46 6.46
CA LEU A 8 15.61 29.83 5.70
C LEU A 8 15.60 28.30 5.49
N LEU A 9 15.29 27.89 4.25
CA LEU A 9 15.77 26.63 3.68
C LEU A 9 16.88 26.95 2.66
N ALA A 10 18.13 26.80 3.09
CA ALA A 10 19.31 26.91 2.24
C ALA A 10 19.99 25.54 2.12
N PHE A 11 20.19 25.13 0.86
CA PHE A 11 21.36 24.43 0.31
C PHE A 11 21.84 23.13 0.99
N ILE A 12 21.58 21.98 0.34
CA ILE A 12 22.50 20.83 0.34
C ILE A 12 22.61 20.24 -1.08
N LEU A 13 23.67 20.69 -1.76
CA LEU A 13 24.64 19.92 -2.54
C LEU A 13 24.16 18.78 -3.47
N LEU A 14 24.12 19.11 -4.77
CA LEU A 14 24.38 18.16 -5.85
C LEU A 14 25.86 17.76 -5.83
N GLY A 15 26.13 16.47 -5.65
CA GLY A 15 27.45 15.89 -5.83
C GLY A 15 27.35 14.39 -6.15
N SER A 16 27.72 14.01 -7.37
CA SER A 16 28.21 12.69 -7.81
C SER A 16 28.56 12.82 -9.30
N ALA A 17 29.80 13.20 -9.63
CA ALA A 17 30.93 12.31 -9.90
C ALA A 17 31.00 11.91 -11.39
N VAL A 18 31.95 12.56 -12.07
CA VAL A 18 32.48 12.18 -13.38
C VAL A 18 33.13 10.81 -13.28
N ALA A 19 32.76 9.89 -14.18
CA ALA A 19 33.62 8.78 -14.56
C ALA A 19 33.74 8.81 -16.09
N ALA A 20 34.88 9.31 -16.54
CA ALA A 20 35.40 9.09 -17.87
C ALA A 20 36.13 7.74 -17.86
N ASP A 21 35.85 6.88 -18.83
CA ASP A 21 36.77 5.82 -19.20
C ASP A 21 36.77 5.66 -20.72
N ALA A 22 37.97 5.76 -21.29
CA ALA A 22 38.26 5.70 -22.71
C ALA A 22 39.15 4.49 -23.02
N GLN A 23 39.00 3.98 -24.24
CA GLN A 23 39.90 3.11 -25.01
C GLN A 23 39.93 1.58 -24.80
N THR A 24 39.32 0.91 -25.79
CA THR A 24 39.96 -0.02 -26.76
C THR A 24 40.82 -1.17 -26.23
N ARG A 25 40.35 -2.43 -26.42
CA ARG A 25 41.01 -3.40 -27.34
C ARG A 25 40.13 -4.61 -27.65
N ARG A 26 39.92 -4.83 -28.95
CA ARG A 26 39.37 -6.05 -29.54
C ARG A 26 40.40 -7.18 -29.39
N THR A 27 40.02 -8.29 -28.78
CA THR A 27 40.76 -9.56 -28.86
C THR A 27 39.74 -10.67 -29.03
N THR A 28 39.75 -11.25 -30.22
CA THR A 28 39.04 -12.48 -30.59
C THR A 28 39.77 -13.65 -29.97
N ARG A 29 39.15 -14.32 -28.98
CA ARG A 29 39.56 -15.67 -28.56
C ARG A 29 38.37 -16.62 -28.66
N ARG A 30 38.46 -17.51 -29.63
CA ARG A 30 37.55 -18.64 -29.86
C ARG A 30 37.97 -19.77 -28.92
N THR A 31 37.09 -20.17 -28.00
CA THR A 31 37.24 -21.39 -27.19
C THR A 31 35.86 -21.89 -26.73
N THR A 32 35.51 -23.08 -27.23
CA THR A 32 34.61 -24.13 -26.71
C THR A 32 33.24 -23.77 -26.09
N PRO A 33 32.15 -24.44 -26.53
CA PRO A 33 30.82 -24.20 -25.96
C PRO A 33 30.77 -24.68 -24.49
N PRO A 34 30.34 -23.83 -23.54
CA PRO A 34 30.14 -24.26 -22.17
C PRO A 34 28.92 -25.18 -22.11
N LYS A 35 29.11 -26.34 -21.47
CA LYS A 35 28.04 -27.24 -21.03
C LYS A 35 27.06 -26.42 -20.19
N VAL A 36 25.83 -26.26 -20.68
CA VAL A 36 24.75 -25.57 -19.97
C VAL A 36 24.43 -26.40 -18.72
N VAL A 37 25.02 -26.03 -17.59
CA VAL A 37 24.53 -26.43 -16.28
C VAL A 37 23.43 -25.43 -15.96
N THR A 38 22.18 -25.83 -16.17
CA THR A 38 21.01 -25.07 -15.70
C THR A 38 20.93 -25.23 -14.19
N SER A 39 21.86 -24.61 -13.46
CA SER A 39 21.70 -24.38 -12.03
C SER A 39 20.59 -23.35 -11.87
N SER A 40 19.39 -23.83 -11.55
CA SER A 40 18.27 -23.00 -11.09
C SER A 40 18.63 -22.43 -9.70
N THR A 41 19.54 -21.48 -9.68
CA THR A 41 19.70 -20.55 -8.58
C THR A 41 18.86 -19.34 -8.96
N LEU A 42 17.68 -19.21 -8.35
CA LEU A 42 17.00 -17.91 -8.33
C LEU A 42 18.04 -16.86 -7.94
N PRO A 43 18.18 -15.74 -8.68
CA PRO A 43 19.12 -14.69 -8.31
C PRO A 43 18.85 -14.31 -6.84
N ALA A 44 19.89 -14.08 -6.03
CA ALA A 44 19.72 -13.65 -4.63
C ALA A 44 18.75 -12.45 -4.51
N ASN A 45 18.70 -11.62 -5.56
CA ASN A 45 17.75 -10.52 -5.73
C ASN A 45 16.28 -10.97 -5.75
N ALA A 46 15.94 -12.10 -6.38
CA ALA A 46 14.57 -12.60 -6.45
C ALA A 46 14.04 -13.12 -5.10
N ALA A 47 14.91 -13.71 -4.28
CA ALA A 47 14.53 -14.10 -2.92
C ALA A 47 14.35 -12.87 -2.02
N ALA A 48 15.26 -11.89 -2.12
CA ALA A 48 15.14 -10.62 -1.40
C ALA A 48 13.88 -9.83 -1.80
N GLU A 49 13.53 -9.79 -3.09
CA GLU A 49 12.32 -9.13 -3.58
C GLU A 49 11.04 -9.81 -3.09
N ARG A 50 11.00 -11.14 -3.04
CA ARG A 50 9.88 -11.89 -2.45
C ARG A 50 9.72 -11.58 -0.96
N LYS A 51 10.82 -11.57 -0.21
CA LYS A 51 10.81 -11.21 1.20
C LYS A 51 10.30 -9.77 1.42
N ALA A 52 10.78 -8.81 0.63
CA ALA A 52 10.32 -7.43 0.71
C ALA A 52 8.83 -7.28 0.36
N GLY A 53 8.33 -8.03 -0.63
CA GLY A 53 6.91 -8.10 -0.96
C GLY A 53 6.07 -8.65 0.20
N ALA A 54 6.54 -9.73 0.83
CA ALA A 54 5.91 -10.31 2.02
C ALA A 54 5.90 -9.35 3.21
N GLU A 55 7.00 -8.67 3.48
CA GLU A 55 7.09 -7.66 4.54
C GLU A 55 6.05 -6.54 4.33
N LYS A 56 5.91 -6.05 3.09
CA LYS A 56 4.91 -5.01 2.76
C LYS A 56 3.48 -5.52 2.88
N ALA A 57 3.19 -6.74 2.45
CA ALA A 57 1.88 -7.36 2.64
C ALA A 57 1.55 -7.50 4.14
N ALA A 58 2.50 -7.94 4.97
CA ALA A 58 2.34 -8.02 6.41
C ALA A 58 2.10 -6.65 7.08
N VAL A 59 2.75 -5.59 6.59
CA VAL A 59 2.48 -4.22 7.02
C VAL A 59 1.05 -3.81 6.69
N GLN A 60 0.58 -4.10 5.47
CA GLN A 60 -0.79 -3.76 5.09
C GLN A 60 -1.83 -4.55 5.89
N ILE A 61 -1.61 -5.84 6.20
CA ILE A 61 -2.47 -6.60 7.11
C ILE A 61 -2.63 -5.88 8.44
N LYS A 62 -1.53 -5.40 9.04
CA LYS A 62 -1.57 -4.68 10.32
C LYS A 62 -2.34 -3.37 10.21
N ASN A 63 -2.11 -2.62 9.14
CA ASN A 63 -2.79 -1.35 8.91
C ASN A 63 -4.29 -1.53 8.74
N VAL A 64 -4.70 -2.46 7.86
CA VAL A 64 -6.11 -2.76 7.58
C VAL A 64 -6.80 -3.31 8.84
N SER A 65 -6.16 -4.24 9.56
CA SER A 65 -6.74 -4.82 10.79
C SER A 65 -6.95 -3.77 11.88
N ARG A 66 -5.97 -2.88 12.10
CA ARG A 66 -6.13 -1.77 13.05
C ARG A 66 -7.24 -0.82 12.63
N PHE A 67 -7.32 -0.52 11.33
CA PHE A 67 -8.37 0.33 10.80
C PHE A 67 -9.75 -0.29 11.05
N ILE A 68 -9.95 -1.57 10.75
CA ILE A 68 -11.21 -2.29 11.00
C ILE A 68 -11.59 -2.24 12.49
N PHE A 69 -10.63 -2.48 13.39
CA PHE A 69 -10.88 -2.43 14.83
C PHE A 69 -11.39 -1.05 15.27
N LEU A 70 -10.75 0.02 14.80
CA LEU A 70 -11.17 1.39 15.09
C LEU A 70 -12.52 1.74 14.44
N LEU A 71 -12.71 1.33 13.18
CA LEU A 71 -13.96 1.51 12.44
C LEU A 71 -15.14 0.90 13.20
N GLY A 72 -14.99 -0.31 13.74
CA GLY A 72 -16.07 -0.99 14.49
C GLY A 72 -16.59 -0.19 15.68
N GLY A 73 -15.73 0.57 16.37
CA GLY A 73 -16.13 1.42 17.49
C GLY A 73 -16.79 2.73 17.08
N VAL A 74 -16.36 3.32 15.96
CA VAL A 74 -16.76 4.68 15.54
C VAL A 74 -17.94 4.65 14.57
N ALA A 75 -18.02 3.65 13.70
CA ALA A 75 -18.99 3.56 12.61
C ALA A 75 -20.43 3.65 13.10
N LYS A 76 -20.78 2.84 14.11
CA LYS A 76 -22.13 2.81 14.66
C LYS A 76 -22.54 4.14 15.30
N GLY A 77 -21.64 4.77 16.05
CA GLY A 77 -21.91 6.07 16.67
C GLY A 77 -22.19 7.16 15.63
N ILE A 78 -21.44 7.16 14.52
CA ILE A 78 -21.70 8.08 13.41
C ILE A 78 -23.07 7.80 12.76
N GLU A 79 -23.39 6.54 12.49
CA GLU A 79 -24.67 6.17 11.90
C GLU A 79 -25.87 6.48 12.81
N ASP A 80 -25.71 6.30 14.13
CA ASP A 80 -26.77 6.54 15.10
C ASP A 80 -27.08 8.06 15.20
N ILE A 81 -26.05 8.92 15.19
CA ILE A 81 -26.23 10.39 15.16
C ILE A 81 -26.94 10.84 13.88
N ASP A 82 -26.63 10.19 12.76
CA ASP A 82 -27.26 10.47 11.46
C ASP A 82 -28.76 10.18 11.44
N LYS A 83 -29.14 9.10 12.11
CA LYS A 83 -30.52 8.62 12.19
C LYS A 83 -31.29 9.30 13.32
N ASP A 84 -30.62 10.02 14.22
CA ASP A 84 -31.25 10.67 15.36
C ASP A 84 -31.92 11.99 14.96
N PRO A 85 -33.28 12.06 14.96
CA PRO A 85 -33.99 13.30 14.65
C PRO A 85 -33.79 14.36 15.73
N ARG A 86 -33.34 13.99 16.94
CA ARG A 86 -33.14 14.88 18.09
C ARG A 86 -31.72 15.42 18.17
N ALA A 87 -30.80 14.94 17.34
CA ALA A 87 -29.43 15.43 17.32
C ALA A 87 -29.40 16.93 16.99
N ASN A 88 -28.73 17.71 17.84
CA ASN A 88 -28.58 19.14 17.63
C ASN A 88 -27.62 19.44 16.47
N ARG A 89 -27.62 20.69 15.99
CA ARG A 89 -26.82 21.10 14.84
C ARG A 89 -25.31 20.86 15.04
N ALA A 90 -24.78 21.17 16.22
CA ALA A 90 -23.37 20.97 16.52
C ALA A 90 -22.96 19.49 16.44
N ALA A 91 -23.80 18.59 16.95
CA ALA A 91 -23.58 17.15 16.85
C ALA A 91 -23.59 16.67 15.39
N LYS A 92 -24.54 17.18 14.57
CA LYS A 92 -24.61 16.86 13.13
C LYS A 92 -23.39 17.37 12.36
N ASP A 93 -22.97 18.62 12.61
CA ASP A 93 -21.81 19.21 11.95
C ASP A 93 -20.49 18.47 12.31
N ALA A 94 -20.35 18.06 13.58
CA ALA A 94 -19.25 17.20 14.01
C ALA A 94 -19.31 15.82 13.34
N ASN A 95 -20.51 15.24 13.21
CA ASN A 95 -20.71 13.93 12.56
C ASN A 95 -20.30 13.95 11.09
N GLU A 96 -20.69 14.99 10.34
CA GLU A 96 -20.28 15.18 8.95
C GLU A 96 -18.77 15.35 8.79
N THR A 97 -18.10 15.89 9.80
CA THR A 97 -16.63 16.00 9.82
C THR A 97 -16.01 14.62 10.04
N ASN A 98 -16.49 13.86 11.03
CA ASN A 98 -16.02 12.50 11.29
C ASN A 98 -16.22 11.58 10.07
N LYS A 99 -17.34 11.69 9.36
CA LYS A 99 -17.58 10.93 8.10
C LYS A 99 -16.53 11.25 7.04
N ARG A 100 -16.27 12.54 6.80
CA ARG A 100 -15.28 12.98 5.79
C ARG A 100 -13.88 12.48 6.14
N GLU A 101 -13.50 12.57 7.41
CA GLU A 101 -12.23 12.05 7.90
C GLU A 101 -12.13 10.52 7.72
N LEU A 102 -13.22 9.80 8.01
CA LEU A 102 -13.26 8.35 7.85
C LEU A 102 -13.15 7.94 6.38
N VAL A 103 -13.90 8.58 5.48
CA VAL A 103 -13.81 8.34 4.04
C VAL A 103 -12.39 8.63 3.55
N GLN A 104 -11.79 9.74 3.99
CA GLN A 104 -10.42 10.08 3.62
C GLN A 104 -9.41 9.05 4.15
N ALA A 105 -9.60 8.53 5.35
CA ALA A 105 -8.76 7.47 5.90
C ALA A 105 -8.84 6.18 5.06
N ILE A 106 -10.04 5.81 4.57
CA ILE A 106 -10.19 4.67 3.65
C ILE A 106 -9.49 4.93 2.32
N ARG A 107 -9.58 6.16 1.77
CA ARG A 107 -8.85 6.51 0.53
C ARG A 107 -7.34 6.44 0.69
N ASN A 108 -6.81 6.84 1.86
CA ASN A 108 -5.39 6.70 2.16
C ASN A 108 -4.98 5.22 2.26
N LEU A 109 -5.85 4.37 2.82
CA LEU A 109 -5.66 2.93 2.86
C LEU A 109 -5.68 2.32 1.45
N GLU A 110 -6.65 2.71 0.61
CA GLU A 110 -6.76 2.30 -0.80
C GLU A 110 -5.46 2.60 -1.56
N ALA A 111 -4.90 3.81 -1.40
CA ALA A 111 -3.65 4.18 -2.05
C ALA A 111 -2.47 3.28 -1.64
N GLY A 112 -2.38 2.91 -0.36
CA GLY A 112 -1.35 1.98 0.13
C GLY A 112 -1.50 0.56 -0.45
N LEU A 113 -2.74 0.09 -0.58
CA LEU A 113 -3.06 -1.20 -1.18
C LEU A 113 -2.83 -1.20 -2.70
N GLN A 114 -3.15 -0.11 -3.37
CA GLN A 114 -2.89 0.08 -4.79
C GLN A 114 -1.39 0.02 -5.09
N ALA A 115 -0.58 0.73 -4.30
CA ALA A 115 0.87 0.69 -4.46
C ALA A 115 1.42 -0.73 -4.30
N LEU A 116 0.91 -1.49 -3.32
CA LEU A 116 1.28 -2.89 -3.12
C LEU A 116 0.86 -3.76 -4.30
N GLU A 117 -0.37 -3.62 -4.79
CA GLU A 117 -0.88 -4.42 -5.91
C GLU A 117 -0.10 -4.13 -7.20
N ILE A 118 0.27 -2.88 -7.45
CA ILE A 118 1.15 -2.48 -8.57
C ILE A 118 2.53 -3.14 -8.44
N GLU A 119 3.11 -3.15 -7.24
CA GLU A 119 4.41 -3.77 -7.00
C GLU A 119 4.39 -5.27 -7.33
N PHE A 120 3.33 -5.99 -6.92
CA PHE A 120 3.15 -7.40 -7.23
C PHE A 120 2.99 -7.66 -8.74
N ARG A 121 2.34 -6.74 -9.46
CA ARG A 121 2.16 -6.83 -10.92
C ARG A 121 3.43 -6.51 -11.71
N THR A 122 4.29 -5.65 -11.17
CA THR A 122 5.44 -5.10 -11.90
C THR A 122 6.75 -5.85 -11.65
N LYS A 123 6.92 -6.45 -10.46
CA LYS A 123 8.12 -7.23 -10.12
C LYS A 123 8.00 -8.68 -10.54
N GLU A 124 8.91 -9.14 -11.39
CA GLU A 124 8.95 -10.53 -11.90
C GLU A 124 8.81 -11.60 -10.79
N PRO A 125 9.54 -11.53 -9.66
CA PRO A 125 9.43 -12.55 -8.62
C PRO A 125 8.09 -12.58 -7.89
N LEU A 126 7.29 -11.51 -7.98
CA LEU A 126 6.00 -11.36 -7.31
C LEU A 126 4.81 -11.71 -8.21
N LYS A 127 4.98 -11.69 -9.54
CA LYS A 127 3.90 -11.90 -10.51
C LYS A 127 3.09 -13.18 -10.28
N LYS A 128 3.74 -14.25 -9.82
CA LYS A 128 3.07 -15.52 -9.51
C LYS A 128 2.03 -15.44 -8.39
N HIS A 129 2.07 -14.39 -7.56
CA HIS A 129 1.14 -14.15 -6.46
C HIS A 129 0.03 -13.16 -6.81
N VAL A 130 0.09 -12.52 -7.98
CA VAL A 130 -0.94 -11.57 -8.45
C VAL A 130 -2.35 -12.16 -8.44
N PRO A 131 -2.60 -13.43 -8.82
CA PRO A 131 -3.95 -14.00 -8.74
C PRO A 131 -4.53 -14.05 -7.32
N ILE A 132 -3.68 -14.09 -6.29
CA ILE A 132 -4.08 -14.19 -4.89
C ILE A 132 -4.36 -12.79 -4.32
N ILE A 133 -3.36 -11.91 -4.42
CA ILE A 133 -3.44 -10.52 -3.91
C ILE A 133 -4.32 -9.62 -4.78
N GLY A 134 -4.60 -10.02 -6.02
CA GLY A 134 -5.38 -9.21 -6.96
C GLY A 134 -6.76 -8.85 -6.41
N GLY A 135 -7.17 -7.60 -6.68
CA GLY A 135 -8.47 -7.08 -6.27
C GLY A 135 -8.50 -6.40 -4.89
N ILE A 136 -7.40 -6.39 -4.13
CA ILE A 136 -7.35 -5.68 -2.83
C ILE A 136 -7.66 -4.19 -2.97
N THR A 137 -7.25 -3.56 -4.08
CA THR A 137 -7.55 -2.16 -4.33
C THR A 137 -9.04 -1.93 -4.58
N GLU A 138 -9.71 -2.85 -5.29
CA GLU A 138 -11.15 -2.76 -5.56
C GLU A 138 -11.98 -2.93 -4.29
N LEU A 139 -11.58 -3.88 -3.44
CA LEU A 139 -12.23 -4.08 -2.14
C LEU A 139 -12.11 -2.83 -1.25
N ALA A 140 -10.93 -2.21 -1.21
CA ALA A 140 -10.73 -0.95 -0.48
C ALA A 140 -11.55 0.21 -1.07
N ARG A 141 -11.66 0.30 -2.40
CA ARG A 141 -12.52 1.27 -3.06
C ARG A 141 -13.98 1.07 -2.69
N THR A 142 -14.46 -0.17 -2.76
CA THR A 142 -15.82 -0.56 -2.38
C THR A 142 -16.10 -0.17 -0.92
N SER A 143 -15.15 -0.39 -0.02
CA SER A 143 -15.24 0.08 1.37
C SER A 143 -15.40 1.60 1.44
N GLY A 144 -14.60 2.36 0.67
CA GLY A 144 -14.68 3.82 0.61
C GLY A 144 -16.02 4.32 0.08
N ASP A 145 -16.57 3.65 -0.92
CA ASP A 145 -17.86 4.00 -1.52
C ASP A 145 -19.03 3.70 -0.57
N LEU A 146 -18.99 2.57 0.15
CA LEU A 146 -19.95 2.27 1.22
C LEU A 146 -19.87 3.31 2.34
N ALA A 147 -18.66 3.72 2.73
CA ALA A 147 -18.48 4.72 3.76
C ALA A 147 -19.00 6.10 3.33
N ALA A 148 -18.74 6.49 2.08
CA ALA A 148 -19.26 7.72 1.51
C ALA A 148 -20.79 7.74 1.39
N ALA A 149 -21.41 6.56 1.22
CA ALA A 149 -22.86 6.37 1.25
C ALA A 149 -23.45 6.32 2.68
N GLY A 150 -22.65 6.55 3.73
CA GLY A 150 -23.11 6.51 5.13
C GLY A 150 -23.30 5.09 5.70
N ARG A 151 -22.90 4.04 4.97
CA ARG A 151 -23.01 2.63 5.39
C ARG A 151 -21.69 2.19 6.05
N LEU A 152 -21.32 2.85 7.15
CA LEU A 152 -20.00 2.73 7.76
C LEU A 152 -19.75 1.35 8.37
N THR A 153 -20.77 0.73 8.97
CA THR A 153 -20.69 -0.61 9.52
C THR A 153 -20.43 -1.64 8.42
N GLU A 154 -21.02 -1.43 7.25
CA GLU A 154 -20.87 -2.31 6.09
C GLU A 154 -19.53 -2.09 5.37
N ALA A 155 -19.00 -0.87 5.39
CA ALA A 155 -17.70 -0.51 4.83
C ALA A 155 -16.55 -1.33 5.42
N GLY A 156 -16.70 -1.91 6.62
CA GLY A 156 -15.68 -2.78 7.20
C GLY A 156 -15.55 -4.15 6.53
N ARG A 157 -16.62 -4.66 5.88
CA ARG A 157 -16.63 -6.03 5.34
C ARG A 157 -15.62 -6.24 4.20
N PRO A 158 -15.57 -5.39 3.16
CA PRO A 158 -14.58 -5.56 2.09
C PRO A 158 -13.13 -5.50 2.60
N LEU A 159 -12.88 -4.78 3.71
CA LEU A 159 -11.55 -4.69 4.30
C LEU A 159 -11.15 -6.00 5.01
N LEU A 160 -12.10 -6.79 5.49
CA LEU A 160 -11.81 -8.14 6.00
C LEU A 160 -11.31 -9.05 4.87
N ASP A 161 -11.95 -8.98 3.70
CA ASP A 161 -11.53 -9.74 2.51
C ASP A 161 -10.13 -9.31 2.03
N VAL A 162 -9.77 -8.03 2.21
CA VAL A 162 -8.39 -7.55 1.98
C VAL A 162 -7.41 -8.24 2.94
N VAL A 163 -7.75 -8.34 4.24
CA VAL A 163 -6.90 -9.03 5.22
C VAL A 163 -6.73 -10.50 4.86
N GLU A 164 -7.80 -11.18 4.44
CA GLU A 164 -7.76 -12.57 4.00
C GLU A 164 -6.82 -12.75 2.81
N LYS A 165 -7.02 -11.99 1.72
CA LYS A 165 -6.16 -12.05 0.52
C LYS A 165 -4.70 -11.77 0.82
N LEU A 166 -4.41 -10.76 1.65
CA LEU A 166 -3.04 -10.46 2.04
C LEU A 166 -2.43 -11.60 2.87
N SER A 167 -3.21 -12.21 3.76
CA SER A 167 -2.77 -13.35 4.57
C SER A 167 -2.48 -14.58 3.70
N ASP A 168 -3.36 -14.90 2.76
CA ASP A 168 -3.16 -15.98 1.79
C ASP A 168 -1.94 -15.74 0.91
N THR A 169 -1.68 -14.48 0.55
CA THR A 169 -0.48 -14.11 -0.20
C THR A 169 0.78 -14.39 0.62
N LEU A 170 0.78 -14.12 1.92
CA LEU A 170 1.91 -14.46 2.80
C LEU A 170 2.13 -15.97 2.89
N VAL A 171 1.06 -16.74 3.03
CA VAL A 171 1.13 -18.21 3.05
C VAL A 171 1.70 -18.75 1.74
N ALA A 172 1.33 -18.14 0.61
CA ALA A 172 1.82 -18.53 -0.71
C ALA A 172 3.27 -18.09 -1.00
N MET A 173 3.91 -17.28 -0.15
CA MET A 173 5.28 -16.77 -0.32
C MET A 173 6.29 -17.44 0.64
N PRO A 174 6.68 -18.70 0.41
CA PRO A 174 7.76 -19.36 1.16
C PRO A 174 9.16 -18.88 0.75
#